data_AF-A0A5E4FZJ6-F1
#
_entry.id   AF-A0A5E4FZJ6-F1
#
_cell.length_a   1.000
_cell.length_b   1.000
_cell.length_c   1.000
_cell.angle_alpha   90.00
_cell.angle_beta   90.00
_cell.angle_gamma   90.00
#
_symmetry.space_group_name_H-M   'P 1'
#
loop_
_entity.id
_entity.type
_entity.pdbx_description
1 polymer ?
#
loop_
_entity_poly.entity_id
_entity_poly.type
_entity_poly.pdbx_seq_one_letter_code
_entity_poly.pdbx_strand_id
1 'polypeptide(L)'
;MSVSLQSPPSSAVSSFQGTRLRFSNGSPASNLLFNFQRSFPVIRASALDTGSTTELDLVSSFSEIVPDTVIFDDFERFPPTAATVSSSLLLGICSLPDTIFRNAVDMALADSECNKHENSELRLSCFSNKALVNVGGYLAKLVPGRVSTEVDARLAYDTHGIIRK
;
A
#
# COMPACT_ATOMS: atom_id res chain seq x y z
N MET A 1 -30.23 -14.36 -30.64
CA MET A 1 -31.51 -13.79 -30.13
C MET A 1 -31.17 -12.69 -29.13
N SER A 2 -32.06 -11.72 -28.93
CA SER A 2 -32.00 -10.73 -27.83
C SER A 2 -32.96 -11.18 -26.69
N VAL A 3 -33.07 -10.59 -25.49
CA VAL A 3 -32.60 -9.33 -24.85
C VAL A 3 -32.36 -9.67 -23.34
N SER A 4 -31.85 -8.86 -22.40
CA SER A 4 -31.36 -7.46 -22.31
C SER A 4 -30.38 -7.33 -21.11
N LEU A 5 -29.87 -6.12 -20.86
CA LEU A 5 -29.48 -5.69 -19.50
C LEU A 5 -30.73 -5.28 -18.70
N GLN A 6 -30.74 -5.58 -17.39
CA GLN A 6 -31.60 -4.91 -16.39
C GLN A 6 -31.11 -5.17 -14.95
N SER A 7 -31.37 -4.21 -14.06
CA SER A 7 -31.06 -4.24 -12.62
C SER A 7 -32.00 -3.25 -11.88
N PRO A 8 -31.95 -3.20 -10.54
CA PRO A 8 -32.55 -4.13 -9.59
C PRO A 8 -33.85 -3.54 -8.96
N PRO A 9 -34.53 -4.28 -8.05
CA PRO A 9 -35.39 -3.69 -7.03
C PRO A 9 -34.74 -3.73 -5.63
N SER A 10 -35.03 -2.72 -4.81
CA SER A 10 -34.48 -2.54 -3.46
C SER A 10 -35.27 -3.27 -2.36
N SER A 11 -34.65 -3.31 -1.17
CA SER A 11 -35.29 -3.43 0.16
C SER A 11 -36.17 -4.64 0.49
N ALA A 12 -35.62 -5.52 1.34
CA ALA A 12 -36.37 -6.13 2.44
C ALA A 12 -35.43 -6.36 3.63
N VAL A 13 -35.78 -5.86 4.81
CA VAL A 13 -35.11 -6.20 6.08
C VAL A 13 -35.78 -7.45 6.64
N SER A 14 -35.02 -8.50 6.97
CA SER A 14 -35.57 -9.67 7.66
C SER A 14 -34.66 -10.15 8.79
N SER A 15 -35.25 -10.30 9.97
CA SER A 15 -34.58 -10.72 11.20
C SER A 15 -34.39 -12.24 11.21
N PHE A 16 -33.14 -12.72 11.12
CA PHE A 16 -32.87 -14.16 11.21
C PHE A 16 -33.12 -14.69 12.64
N GLN A 17 -34.18 -15.48 12.77
CA GLN A 17 -34.50 -16.21 14.00
C GLN A 17 -33.53 -17.39 14.19
N GLY A 18 -33.21 -17.71 15.44
CA GLY A 18 -32.12 -18.63 15.77
C GLY A 18 -32.44 -20.12 15.61
N THR A 19 -31.58 -20.84 14.89
CA THR A 19 -31.63 -22.31 14.75
C THR A 19 -30.99 -22.99 15.97
N ARG A 20 -31.76 -23.73 16.76
CA ARG A 20 -31.29 -24.34 18.03
C ARG A 20 -31.12 -25.85 17.92
N LEU A 21 -29.95 -26.30 17.48
CA LEU A 21 -29.58 -27.73 17.55
C LEU A 21 -29.37 -28.17 19.00
N ARG A 22 -29.70 -29.43 19.31
CA ARG A 22 -29.80 -29.94 20.68
C ARG A 22 -29.27 -31.37 20.78
N PHE A 23 -28.10 -31.54 21.40
CA PHE A 23 -27.55 -32.83 21.82
C PHE A 23 -27.54 -32.92 23.36
N SER A 24 -27.29 -34.12 23.92
CA SER A 24 -27.89 -34.57 25.18
C SER A 24 -26.92 -34.99 26.30
N ASN A 25 -27.40 -34.85 27.54
CA ASN A 25 -26.93 -35.43 28.83
C ASN A 25 -25.58 -34.97 29.40
N GLY A 26 -25.60 -34.65 30.71
CA GLY A 26 -24.39 -34.46 31.54
C GLY A 26 -24.56 -33.40 32.65
N SER A 27 -24.71 -33.85 33.89
CA SER A 27 -24.95 -33.10 35.16
C SER A 27 -24.01 -31.89 35.47
N PRO A 28 -24.34 -31.03 36.47
CA PRO A 28 -23.94 -29.63 36.47
C PRO A 28 -22.71 -29.24 37.33
N ALA A 29 -21.99 -28.20 36.89
CA ALA A 29 -21.28 -27.22 37.75
C ALA A 29 -20.87 -25.95 36.96
N SER A 30 -20.55 -24.88 37.69
CA SER A 30 -19.65 -23.77 37.26
C SER A 30 -20.04 -22.88 36.06
N ASN A 31 -21.07 -22.04 36.21
CA ASN A 31 -21.28 -20.88 35.34
C ASN A 31 -20.28 -19.74 35.66
N LEU A 32 -19.04 -19.82 35.17
CA LEU A 32 -18.10 -18.68 35.16
C LEU A 32 -18.27 -17.87 33.87
N LEU A 33 -19.21 -16.93 33.89
CA LEU A 33 -19.49 -16.06 32.76
C LEU A 33 -18.43 -14.94 32.66
N PHE A 34 -17.36 -15.17 31.89
CA PHE A 34 -16.36 -14.13 31.57
C PHE A 34 -16.97 -13.08 30.63
N ASN A 35 -17.69 -12.12 31.22
CA ASN A 35 -18.32 -11.01 30.53
C ASN A 35 -17.28 -9.99 30.05
N PHE A 36 -16.67 -10.24 28.89
CA PHE A 36 -15.59 -9.43 28.34
C PHE A 36 -16.10 -8.12 27.70
N GLN A 37 -16.73 -7.26 28.52
CA GLN A 37 -17.12 -5.90 28.13
C GLN A 37 -15.88 -5.01 27.95
N ARG A 38 -15.21 -5.15 26.80
CA ARG A 38 -14.37 -4.09 26.27
C ARG A 38 -15.27 -2.94 25.79
N SER A 39 -15.62 -2.08 26.74
CA SER A 39 -16.13 -0.73 26.47
C SER A 39 -15.03 0.12 25.83
N PHE A 40 -14.71 -0.16 24.57
CA PHE A 40 -13.97 0.79 23.75
C PHE A 40 -14.83 2.07 23.64
N PRO A 41 -14.29 3.26 23.92
CA PRO A 41 -15.01 4.49 23.63
C PRO A 41 -15.13 4.60 22.11
N VAL A 42 -16.35 4.50 21.59
CA VAL A 42 -16.64 4.86 20.20
C VAL A 42 -16.42 6.37 20.10
N ILE A 43 -15.27 6.78 19.57
CA ILE A 43 -14.96 8.18 19.26
C ILE A 43 -15.87 8.59 18.10
N ARG A 44 -17.09 8.98 18.45
CA ARG A 44 -18.08 9.48 17.50
C ARG A 44 -17.68 10.90 17.14
N ALA A 45 -16.91 11.04 16.07
CA ALA A 45 -16.49 12.32 15.52
C ALA A 45 -17.69 13.28 15.44
N SER A 46 -17.66 14.33 16.25
CA SER A 46 -18.69 15.36 16.27
C SER A 46 -18.50 16.24 15.05
N ALA A 47 -19.32 16.01 14.01
CA ALA A 47 -19.36 16.86 12.83
C ALA A 47 -19.87 18.27 13.20
N LEU A 48 -18.93 19.12 13.61
CA LEU A 48 -19.12 20.56 13.71
C LEU A 48 -18.81 21.18 12.34
N ASP A 49 -19.65 22.12 11.93
CA ASP A 49 -19.54 22.80 10.65
C ASP A 49 -18.39 23.81 10.67
N THR A 50 -17.23 23.35 10.24
CA THR A 50 -16.03 24.15 9.95
C THR A 50 -15.52 23.74 8.58
N GLY A 51 -15.17 24.71 7.72
CA GLY A 51 -14.76 24.48 6.33
C GLY A 51 -13.78 23.31 6.22
N SER A 52 -14.11 22.32 5.39
CA SER A 52 -13.84 20.90 5.65
C SER A 52 -12.37 20.48 5.70
N THR A 53 -11.70 20.73 6.82
CA THR A 53 -10.37 20.19 7.14
C THR A 53 -10.46 18.69 7.40
N THR A 54 -9.77 17.88 6.60
CA THR A 54 -9.64 16.44 6.80
C THR A 54 -8.60 16.13 7.89
N GLU A 55 -8.56 14.89 8.36
CA GLU A 55 -7.51 14.43 9.29
C GLU A 55 -6.10 14.59 8.68
N LEU A 56 -5.97 14.48 7.35
CA LEU A 56 -4.71 14.67 6.63
C LEU A 56 -4.29 16.16 6.61
N ASP A 57 -5.24 17.09 6.50
CA ASP A 57 -4.99 18.54 6.57
C ASP A 57 -4.58 18.99 7.99
N LEU A 58 -5.06 18.27 9.01
CA LEU A 58 -4.60 18.49 10.39
C LEU A 58 -3.17 17.95 10.58
N VAL A 59 -2.85 16.75 10.08
CA VAL A 59 -1.51 16.16 10.19
C VAL A 59 -0.47 16.98 9.41
N SER A 60 -0.80 17.50 8.22
CA SER A 60 0.12 18.30 7.39
C SER A 60 0.53 19.63 8.04
N SER A 61 -0.22 20.12 9.03
CA SER A 61 0.16 21.29 9.83
C SER A 61 1.25 21.02 10.88
N PHE A 62 1.55 19.75 11.16
CA PHE A 62 2.57 19.32 12.14
C PHE A 62 3.70 18.47 11.52
N SER A 63 3.44 17.80 10.39
CA SER A 63 4.33 16.82 9.77
C SER A 63 4.40 16.97 8.25
N GLU A 64 5.55 16.68 7.66
CA GLU A 64 5.71 16.56 6.21
C GLU A 64 4.94 15.34 5.68
N ILE A 65 4.17 15.50 4.60
CA ILE A 65 3.39 14.42 3.97
C ILE A 65 4.18 13.85 2.77
N VAL A 66 4.56 12.58 2.90
CA VAL A 66 5.35 11.85 1.90
C VAL A 66 4.55 10.63 1.41
N PRO A 67 4.09 10.59 0.15
CA PRO A 67 3.37 9.44 -0.38
C PRO A 67 4.31 8.26 -0.71
N ASP A 68 3.88 7.05 -0.35
CA ASP A 68 4.48 5.76 -0.71
C ASP A 68 3.40 4.90 -1.39
N THR A 69 3.20 5.11 -2.69
CA THR A 69 2.14 4.50 -3.49
C THR A 69 2.53 4.44 -4.97
N VAL A 70 2.04 3.45 -5.70
CA VAL A 70 2.19 3.34 -7.17
C VAL A 70 1.07 4.03 -7.95
N ILE A 71 0.01 4.43 -7.25
CA ILE A 71 -1.17 5.13 -7.79
C ILE A 71 -0.98 6.63 -7.50
N PHE A 72 -0.78 7.42 -8.56
CA PHE A 72 -0.36 8.83 -8.52
C PHE A 72 -1.46 9.74 -9.09
N ASP A 73 -2.68 9.58 -8.57
CA ASP A 73 -3.89 10.07 -9.22
C ASP A 73 -4.21 11.56 -8.94
N ASP A 74 -3.57 12.20 -7.96
CA ASP A 74 -3.95 13.56 -7.53
C ASP A 74 -2.80 14.39 -6.91
N PHE A 75 -1.75 14.66 -7.69
CA PHE A 75 -0.67 15.59 -7.31
C PHE A 75 -1.15 17.05 -7.15
N GLU A 76 -2.27 17.44 -7.77
CA GLU A 76 -2.80 18.80 -7.65
C GLU A 76 -3.41 19.03 -6.26
N ARG A 77 -4.10 18.04 -5.71
CA ARG A 77 -4.67 18.09 -4.37
C ARG A 77 -3.68 17.77 -3.26
N PHE A 78 -2.72 16.88 -3.50
CA PHE A 78 -1.71 16.47 -2.53
C PHE A 78 -0.29 16.57 -3.13
N PRO A 79 0.26 17.79 -3.27
CA PRO A 79 1.58 18.00 -3.85
C PRO A 79 2.68 17.39 -2.95
N PRO A 80 3.45 16.40 -3.44
CA PRO A 80 4.48 15.73 -2.65
C PRO A 80 5.68 16.64 -2.42
N THR A 81 6.10 16.73 -1.16
CA THR A 81 7.32 17.45 -0.75
C THR A 81 8.57 16.57 -0.90
N ALA A 82 8.43 15.27 -0.63
CA ALA A 82 9.43 14.23 -0.86
C ALA A 82 8.76 12.95 -1.41
N ALA A 83 9.56 11.95 -1.79
CA ALA A 83 9.06 10.63 -2.23
C ALA A 83 9.91 9.47 -1.70
N THR A 84 9.36 8.27 -1.80
CA THR A 84 10.03 7.00 -1.44
C THR A 84 10.01 6.03 -2.61
N VAL A 85 11.03 5.18 -2.70
CA VAL A 85 11.17 4.13 -3.71
C VAL A 85 11.60 2.84 -3.05
N SER A 86 10.66 1.90 -3.00
CA SER A 86 10.79 0.59 -2.36
C SER A 86 10.71 -0.54 -3.38
N SER A 87 11.17 -1.72 -2.98
CA SER A 87 11.00 -2.98 -3.69
C SER A 87 9.52 -3.33 -3.93
N SER A 88 8.63 -2.97 -3.00
CA SER A 88 7.17 -3.07 -3.15
C SER A 88 6.59 -2.06 -4.14
N LEU A 89 7.08 -0.80 -4.16
CA LEU A 89 6.71 0.18 -5.19
C LEU A 89 7.07 -0.34 -6.59
N LEU A 90 8.30 -0.85 -6.77
CA LEU A 90 8.75 -1.42 -8.03
C LEU A 90 7.91 -2.64 -8.46
N LEU A 91 7.53 -3.51 -7.51
CA LEU A 91 6.64 -4.64 -7.78
C LEU A 91 5.25 -4.17 -8.25
N GLY A 92 4.69 -3.12 -7.65
CA GLY A 92 3.40 -2.55 -8.07
C GLY A 92 3.47 -1.92 -9.46
N ILE A 93 4.54 -1.17 -9.76
CA ILE A 93 4.81 -0.61 -11.11
C ILE A 93 4.89 -1.71 -12.17
N CYS A 94 5.51 -2.85 -11.85
CA CYS A 94 5.60 -4.01 -12.75
C CYS A 94 4.26 -4.76 -12.93
N SER A 95 3.38 -4.69 -11.92
CA SER A 95 2.10 -5.42 -11.85
C SER A 95 0.92 -4.67 -12.48
N LEU A 96 1.05 -3.36 -12.71
CA LEU A 96 0.10 -2.54 -13.44
C LEU A 96 0.48 -2.47 -14.94
N PRO A 97 -0.50 -2.44 -15.87
CA PRO A 97 -0.22 -2.48 -17.31
C PRO A 97 0.48 -1.21 -17.79
N ASP A 98 -0.11 -0.05 -17.47
CA ASP A 98 0.40 1.27 -17.82
C ASP A 98 0.60 2.11 -16.55
N THR A 99 1.82 2.57 -16.33
CA THR A 99 2.15 3.57 -15.30
C THR A 99 3.20 4.53 -15.86
N ILE A 100 3.23 5.79 -15.38
CA ILE A 100 4.22 6.79 -15.84
C ILE A 100 5.68 6.37 -15.57
N PHE A 101 5.88 5.39 -14.68
CA PHE A 101 7.18 4.82 -14.32
C PHE A 101 7.53 3.53 -15.08
N ARG A 102 6.64 2.98 -15.92
CA ARG A 102 6.87 1.71 -16.63
C ARG A 102 8.18 1.74 -17.44
N ASN A 103 8.38 2.80 -18.22
CA ASN A 103 9.59 3.03 -19.00
C ASN A 103 10.88 3.11 -18.13
N ALA A 104 10.79 3.51 -16.85
CA ALA A 104 11.95 3.50 -15.95
C ALA A 104 12.45 2.07 -15.66
N VAL A 105 11.54 1.09 -15.65
CA VAL A 105 11.85 -0.35 -15.54
C VAL A 105 12.34 -0.90 -16.87
N ASP A 106 11.67 -0.58 -17.99
CA ASP A 106 12.04 -1.10 -19.30
C ASP A 106 13.42 -0.58 -19.74
N MET A 107 13.76 0.69 -19.46
CA MET A 107 15.12 1.24 -19.62
C MET A 107 16.16 0.58 -18.71
N ALA A 108 15.78 0.03 -17.55
CA ALA A 108 16.70 -0.71 -16.71
C ALA A 108 17.01 -2.09 -17.32
N LEU A 109 16.01 -2.79 -17.84
CA LEU A 109 16.17 -4.08 -18.53
C LEU A 109 16.98 -3.96 -19.85
N ALA A 110 16.91 -2.79 -20.48
CA ALA A 110 17.72 -2.45 -21.67
C ALA A 110 19.19 -2.09 -21.36
N ASP A 111 19.62 -2.04 -20.10
CA ASP A 111 20.97 -1.61 -19.72
C ASP A 111 22.06 -2.59 -20.21
N SER A 112 23.02 -2.08 -21.00
CA SER A 112 24.08 -2.89 -21.62
C SER A 112 25.10 -3.43 -20.63
N GLU A 113 25.31 -2.77 -19.49
CA GLU A 113 26.29 -3.18 -18.49
C GLU A 113 25.73 -4.31 -17.63
N CYS A 114 24.47 -4.19 -17.19
CA CYS A 114 23.78 -5.28 -16.51
C CYS A 114 23.70 -6.54 -17.37
N ASN A 115 23.45 -6.41 -18.67
CA ASN A 115 23.41 -7.54 -19.61
C ASN A 115 24.76 -8.29 -19.75
N LYS A 116 25.91 -7.66 -19.45
CA LYS A 116 27.24 -8.32 -19.50
C LYS A 116 27.47 -9.33 -18.36
N HIS A 117 26.70 -9.28 -17.28
CA HIS A 117 26.85 -10.24 -16.19
C HIS A 117 26.41 -11.65 -16.63
N GLU A 118 27.35 -12.59 -16.70
CA GLU A 118 27.09 -14.01 -17.03
C GLU A 118 26.20 -14.69 -15.98
N ASN A 119 26.41 -14.37 -14.69
CA ASN A 119 25.62 -14.90 -13.59
C ASN A 119 24.24 -14.23 -13.52
N SER A 120 23.17 -15.03 -13.55
CA SER A 120 21.78 -14.55 -13.59
C SER A 120 21.35 -13.77 -12.33
N GLU A 121 21.84 -14.12 -11.14
CA GLU A 121 21.52 -13.37 -9.91
C GLU A 121 22.19 -12.00 -9.90
N LEU A 122 23.44 -11.90 -10.38
CA LEU A 122 24.14 -10.62 -10.51
C LEU A 122 23.48 -9.74 -11.59
N ARG A 123 23.09 -10.34 -12.72
CA ARG A 123 22.33 -9.66 -13.79
C ARG A 123 21.00 -9.12 -13.28
N LEU A 124 20.21 -9.95 -12.59
CA LEU A 124 18.92 -9.55 -12.01
C LEU A 124 19.10 -8.49 -10.94
N SER A 125 20.06 -8.63 -10.02
CA SER A 125 20.36 -7.60 -9.02
C SER A 125 20.75 -6.27 -9.69
N CYS A 126 21.58 -6.30 -10.74
CA CYS A 126 21.93 -5.09 -11.50
C CYS A 126 20.68 -4.40 -12.07
N PHE A 127 19.81 -5.14 -12.76
CA PHE A 127 18.55 -4.60 -13.29
C PHE A 127 17.63 -4.04 -12.19
N SER A 128 17.46 -4.74 -11.06
CA SER A 128 16.62 -4.26 -9.96
C SER A 128 17.15 -2.96 -9.34
N ASN A 129 18.46 -2.87 -9.08
CA ASN A 129 19.08 -1.64 -8.58
C ASN A 129 18.94 -0.50 -9.60
N LYS A 130 19.14 -0.79 -10.89
CA LYS A 130 18.97 0.19 -11.98
C LYS A 130 17.53 0.68 -12.08
N ALA A 131 16.53 -0.19 -11.93
CA ALA A 131 15.12 0.16 -11.95
C ALA A 131 14.73 1.06 -10.76
N LEU A 132 15.17 0.72 -9.54
CA LEU A 132 14.98 1.56 -8.35
C LEU A 132 15.58 2.96 -8.54
N VAL A 133 16.82 3.05 -9.05
CA VAL A 133 17.49 4.33 -9.35
C VAL A 133 16.77 5.10 -10.46
N ASN A 134 16.31 4.43 -11.52
CA ASN A 134 15.57 5.08 -12.61
C ASN A 134 14.23 5.65 -12.11
N VAL A 135 13.47 4.90 -11.31
CA VAL A 135 12.19 5.36 -10.72
C VAL A 135 12.43 6.55 -9.77
N GLY A 136 13.46 6.46 -8.92
CA GLY A 136 13.87 7.57 -8.05
C GLY A 136 14.28 8.82 -8.83
N GLY A 137 15.02 8.65 -9.94
CA GLY A 137 15.40 9.73 -10.87
C GLY A 137 14.25 10.29 -11.72
N TYR A 138 13.06 9.68 -11.68
CA TYR A 138 11.82 10.26 -12.18
C TYR A 138 11.09 11.03 -11.07
N LEU A 139 10.92 10.43 -9.89
CA LEU A 139 10.30 11.08 -8.73
C LEU A 139 11.05 12.35 -8.27
N ALA A 140 12.38 12.37 -8.39
CA ALA A 140 13.22 13.53 -8.07
C ALA A 140 13.01 14.74 -9.01
N LYS A 141 12.18 14.61 -10.06
CA LYS A 141 11.72 15.70 -10.93
C LYS A 141 10.31 16.18 -10.58
N LEU A 142 9.60 15.44 -9.72
CA LEU A 142 8.21 15.67 -9.33
C LEU A 142 8.10 16.21 -7.90
N VAL A 143 9.13 16.03 -7.07
CA VAL A 143 9.19 16.52 -5.68
C VAL A 143 10.28 17.59 -5.51
N PRO A 144 10.06 18.64 -4.70
CA PRO A 144 11.05 19.68 -4.43
C PRO A 144 12.12 19.27 -3.41
N GLY A 145 11.85 18.25 -2.58
CA GLY A 145 12.70 17.76 -1.50
C GLY A 145 13.61 16.60 -1.91
N ARG A 146 13.48 15.46 -1.22
CA ARG A 146 14.36 14.29 -1.40
C ARG A 146 13.57 13.08 -1.91
N VAL A 147 14.31 12.14 -2.51
CA VAL A 147 13.80 10.79 -2.78
C VAL A 147 14.66 9.80 -2.00
N SER A 148 14.00 8.97 -1.18
CA SER A 148 14.64 7.87 -0.46
C SER A 148 14.49 6.58 -1.26
N THR A 149 15.59 5.90 -1.57
CA THR A 149 15.60 4.64 -2.32
C THR A 149 16.06 3.49 -1.44
N GLU A 150 15.31 2.39 -1.43
CA GLU A 150 15.63 1.17 -0.67
C GLU A 150 16.86 0.44 -1.25
N VAL A 151 17.65 -0.19 -0.38
CA VAL A 151 18.68 -1.17 -0.77
C VAL A 151 18.10 -2.59 -0.72
N ASP A 152 18.80 -3.58 -1.30
CA ASP A 152 18.36 -4.99 -1.25
C ASP A 152 18.18 -5.47 0.20
N ALA A 153 16.94 -5.73 0.63
CA ALA A 153 16.60 -6.13 1.99
C ALA A 153 17.30 -7.43 2.46
N ARG A 154 17.84 -8.25 1.55
CA ARG A 154 18.70 -9.40 1.89
C ARG A 154 20.00 -8.98 2.57
N LEU A 155 20.40 -7.71 2.46
CA LEU A 155 21.58 -7.12 3.09
C LEU A 155 21.31 -6.51 4.48
N ALA A 156 20.09 -6.60 5.02
CA ALA A 156 19.69 -5.96 6.28
C ALA A 156 20.58 -6.29 7.51
N TYR A 157 21.36 -7.38 7.44
CA TYR A 157 22.31 -7.80 8.49
C TYR A 157 23.79 -7.75 8.05
N ASP A 158 24.12 -7.25 6.85
CA ASP A 158 25.49 -6.97 6.39
C ASP A 158 25.69 -5.46 6.22
N THR A 159 26.15 -4.79 7.29
CA THR A 159 26.49 -3.36 7.30
C THR A 159 27.47 -2.98 6.19
N HIS A 160 28.45 -3.84 5.88
CA HIS A 160 29.41 -3.56 4.80
C HIS A 160 28.80 -3.83 3.42
N GLY A 161 27.81 -4.72 3.31
CA GLY A 161 26.98 -4.94 2.13
C GLY A 161 26.16 -3.72 1.78
N ILE A 162 25.48 -3.15 2.78
CA ILE A 162 24.72 -1.90 2.64
C ILE A 162 25.64 -0.75 2.20
N ILE A 163 26.80 -0.56 2.84
CA ILE A 163 27.75 0.53 2.51
C ILE A 163 28.39 0.39 1.11
N ARG A 164 28.32 -0.78 0.48
CA ARG A 164 28.81 -1.03 -0.90
C ARG A 164 27.74 -0.85 -2.00
N LYS A 165 26.55 -0.35 -1.66
CA LYS A 165 25.44 -0.11 -2.59
C LYS A 165 25.22 1.38 -2.84
#